data_AF-A0A2V8JNJ9-F1
#
_entry.id   AF-A0A2V8JNJ9-F1
#
_cell.length_a   1.000
_cell.length_b   1.000
_cell.length_c   1.000
_cell.angle_alpha   90.00
_cell.angle_beta   90.00
_cell.angle_gamma   90.00
#
_symmetry.space_group_name_H-M   'P 1'
#
loop_
_entity.id
_entity.type
_entity.pdbx_description
1 polymer ?
#
loop_
_entity_poly.entity_id
_entity_poly.type
_entity_poly.pdbx_seq_one_letter_code
_entity_poly.pdbx_strand_id
1 'polypeptide(L)'
;MEVRLYPNSSRPGLGLKPRREGQRPLLPQHARHCPVLEAGSALGFLVYPPLEPHESFHIEYQGEGRYQLIYFLNTGGEKWEPIFTVSIVLPIGSIGMMKEEVSFVSDKQAISRDTALGILRAFIVPEDLGTPPGAISLRGATNFKTPAGWDTVYTPIFNMIERPIAPMLVVRVETDWYPHETEFRYVLQPGEGIHGAHNMPIGQVFFVPREEVTVADCTKEELAAIQTSRQEFFHQKAAAKIMTPYGLEYSPHYLRQSRSRNS
;
A
#
# COMPACT_ATOMS: atom_id res chain seq x y z
N MET A 1 18.59 -4.35 15.90
CA MET A 1 18.25 -5.37 14.87
C MET A 1 18.13 -4.70 13.51
N GLU A 2 18.45 -5.40 12.42
CA GLU A 2 18.47 -4.82 11.07
C GLU A 2 17.26 -5.29 10.26
N VAL A 3 16.50 -4.36 9.68
CA VAL A 3 15.43 -4.62 8.72
C VAL A 3 15.89 -4.23 7.32
N ARG A 4 15.74 -5.15 6.38
CA ARG A 4 16.15 -4.96 4.98
C ARG A 4 15.04 -4.29 4.19
N LEU A 5 15.40 -3.31 3.36
CA LEU A 5 14.50 -2.56 2.49
C LEU A 5 14.67 -3.00 1.04
N TYR A 6 13.58 -3.27 0.36
CA TYR A 6 13.58 -3.53 -1.09
C TYR A 6 12.50 -2.70 -1.79
N PRO A 7 12.72 -2.29 -3.05
CA PRO A 7 11.82 -1.38 -3.72
C PRO A 7 10.50 -2.07 -4.12
N ASN A 8 9.47 -1.25 -4.35
CA ASN A 8 8.22 -1.68 -4.98
C ASN A 8 8.48 -2.39 -6.31
N SER A 9 7.84 -3.55 -6.53
CA SER A 9 8.10 -4.33 -7.75
C SER A 9 7.57 -3.70 -9.04
N SER A 10 6.51 -2.90 -8.98
CA SER A 10 5.89 -2.25 -10.14
C SER A 10 6.61 -0.96 -10.54
N ARG A 11 7.18 -0.22 -9.57
CA ARG A 11 7.89 1.04 -9.79
C ARG A 11 9.16 1.10 -8.92
N PRO A 12 10.22 0.34 -9.27
CA PRO A 12 11.39 0.24 -8.42
C PRO A 12 12.17 1.56 -8.36
N GLY A 13 12.58 1.97 -7.17
CA GLY A 13 13.39 3.17 -6.94
C GLY A 13 12.63 4.49 -6.94
N LEU A 14 11.30 4.47 -7.12
CA LEU A 14 10.44 5.66 -7.07
C LEU A 14 9.78 5.80 -5.70
N GLY A 15 9.55 7.05 -5.28
CA GLY A 15 9.03 7.40 -3.96
C GLY A 15 10.13 7.64 -2.92
N LEU A 16 9.72 8.23 -1.79
CA LEU A 16 10.64 8.47 -0.67
C LEU A 16 10.91 7.20 0.13
N LYS A 17 12.13 7.10 0.66
CA LYS A 17 12.48 6.04 1.61
C LYS A 17 11.69 6.20 2.92
N PRO A 18 11.43 5.09 3.64
CA PRO A 18 10.76 5.17 4.93
C PRO A 18 11.56 6.03 5.91
N ARG A 19 10.87 6.91 6.63
CA ARG A 19 11.50 7.81 7.60
C ARG A 19 10.73 7.86 8.91
N ARG A 20 11.44 8.07 10.02
CA ARG A 20 10.80 8.37 11.30
C ARG A 20 10.43 9.85 11.34
N GLU A 21 9.24 10.16 11.82
CA GLU A 21 8.83 11.53 12.08
C GLU A 21 8.81 11.77 13.60
N GLY A 22 9.84 12.46 14.09
CA GLY A 22 9.98 12.82 15.50
C GLY A 22 9.32 14.16 15.86
N GLN A 23 8.58 14.77 14.93
CA GLN A 23 7.95 16.07 15.18
C GLN A 23 6.78 15.89 16.16
N ARG A 24 6.73 16.75 17.18
CA ARG A 24 5.59 16.75 18.13
C ARG A 24 4.30 17.05 17.36
N PRO A 25 3.19 16.33 17.64
CA PRO A 25 1.91 16.62 17.02
C PRO A 25 1.52 18.08 17.29
N LEU A 26 0.87 18.71 16.32
CA LEU A 26 0.31 20.05 16.49
C LEU A 26 -0.90 19.98 17.42
N LEU A 27 -0.65 20.05 18.71
CA LEU A 27 -1.68 20.03 19.75
C LEU A 27 -2.21 21.45 20.03
N PRO A 28 -3.50 21.59 20.39
CA PRO A 28 -4.05 22.85 20.90
C PRO A 28 -3.19 23.40 22.04
N GLN A 29 -3.04 24.72 22.14
CA GLN A 29 -2.10 25.36 23.08
C GLN A 29 -2.27 24.86 24.53
N HIS A 30 -3.49 24.59 24.98
CA HIS A 30 -3.78 24.07 26.32
C HIS A 30 -3.19 22.67 26.60
N ALA A 31 -3.05 21.82 25.58
CA ALA A 31 -2.46 20.49 25.71
C ALA A 31 -0.93 20.50 25.78
N ARG A 32 -0.27 21.65 25.52
CA ARG A 32 1.18 21.81 25.67
C ARG A 32 1.64 21.83 27.14
N HIS A 33 0.71 22.01 28.07
CA HIS A 33 0.98 21.93 29.51
C HIS A 33 0.84 20.51 30.08
N CYS A 34 0.39 19.54 29.27
CA CYS A 34 0.38 18.13 29.66
C CYS A 34 1.79 17.54 29.52
N PRO A 35 2.39 16.99 30.59
CA PRO A 35 3.82 16.69 30.62
C PRO A 35 4.28 15.51 29.75
N VAL A 36 3.38 14.68 29.20
CA VAL A 36 3.75 13.41 28.52
C VAL A 36 2.85 13.10 27.31
N LEU A 37 2.80 14.00 26.33
CA LEU A 37 2.19 13.68 25.02
C LEU A 37 3.30 13.46 23.99
N GLU A 38 3.59 12.19 23.74
CA GLU A 38 4.55 11.77 22.71
C GLU A 38 3.89 11.66 21.33
N ALA A 39 4.70 11.79 20.29
CA ALA A 39 4.25 11.63 18.92
C ALA A 39 4.08 10.13 18.61
N GLY A 40 2.83 9.65 18.53
CA GLY A 40 2.52 8.29 18.06
C GLY A 40 3.07 8.03 16.65
N SER A 41 3.19 9.05 15.81
CA SER A 41 3.87 8.97 14.50
C SER A 41 5.35 8.58 14.61
N ALA A 42 5.99 8.80 15.76
CA ALA A 42 7.37 8.38 16.03
C ALA A 42 7.48 6.90 16.43
N LEU A 43 6.37 6.18 16.62
CA LEU A 43 6.39 4.76 16.99
C LEU A 43 6.99 3.86 15.91
N GLY A 44 7.14 4.35 14.68
CA GLY A 44 7.49 3.57 13.50
C GLY A 44 8.04 4.43 12.36
N PHE A 45 8.08 3.85 11.17
CA PHE A 45 8.52 4.49 9.94
C PHE A 45 7.31 4.84 9.08
N LEU A 46 7.26 6.08 8.62
CA LEU A 46 6.29 6.52 7.62
C LEU A 46 6.66 5.94 6.27
N VAL A 47 5.66 5.48 5.52
CA VAL A 47 5.83 4.92 4.18
C VAL A 47 5.14 5.80 3.15
N TYR A 48 5.81 5.99 2.02
CA TYR A 48 5.41 6.88 0.94
C TYR A 48 4.92 6.09 -0.27
N PRO A 49 4.07 6.68 -1.12
CA PRO A 49 3.66 6.05 -2.37
C PRO A 49 4.80 6.05 -3.39
N PRO A 50 4.81 5.13 -4.38
CA PRO A 50 5.82 5.07 -5.43
C PRO A 50 5.63 6.15 -6.50
N LEU A 51 5.70 7.42 -6.08
CA LEU A 51 5.51 8.62 -6.90
C LEU A 51 6.82 9.38 -7.07
N GLU A 52 7.03 9.98 -8.25
CA GLU A 52 8.03 11.03 -8.45
C GLU A 52 7.57 12.38 -7.87
N PRO A 53 8.49 13.33 -7.60
CA PRO A 53 8.15 14.65 -7.01
C PRO A 53 7.03 15.42 -7.72
N HIS A 54 6.87 15.20 -9.03
CA HIS A 54 5.90 15.88 -9.87
C HIS A 54 4.66 15.05 -10.15
N GLU A 55 4.46 13.94 -9.45
CA GLU A 55 3.32 13.04 -9.61
C GLU A 55 2.43 13.09 -8.38
N SER A 56 1.12 13.02 -8.61
CA SER A 56 0.13 12.80 -7.55
C SER A 56 -1.04 12.01 -8.08
N PHE A 57 -1.82 11.44 -7.17
CA PHE A 57 -3.06 10.76 -7.51
C PHE A 57 -4.17 11.14 -6.54
N HIS A 58 -5.40 10.94 -6.99
CA HIS A 58 -6.59 10.95 -6.16
C HIS A 58 -7.37 9.67 -6.41
N ILE A 59 -7.83 9.01 -5.34
CA ILE A 59 -8.69 7.84 -5.42
C ILE A 59 -9.96 8.14 -4.65
N GLU A 60 -11.09 8.02 -5.32
CA GLU A 60 -12.41 8.25 -4.76
C GLU A 60 -13.24 6.96 -4.79
N TYR A 61 -14.03 6.73 -3.75
CA TYR A 61 -15.10 5.75 -3.77
C TYR A 61 -16.44 6.45 -4.00
N GLN A 62 -17.06 6.24 -5.16
CA GLN A 62 -18.31 6.91 -5.54
C GLN A 62 -19.56 6.21 -4.98
N GLY A 63 -19.40 5.03 -4.37
CA GLY A 63 -20.51 4.16 -3.97
C GLY A 63 -20.79 3.06 -5.00
N GLU A 64 -21.63 2.09 -4.61
CA GLU A 64 -22.10 1.00 -5.49
C GLU A 64 -20.98 0.23 -6.22
N GLY A 65 -19.82 0.08 -5.59
CA GLY A 65 -18.67 -0.62 -6.16
C GLY A 65 -17.92 0.15 -7.25
N ARG A 66 -18.17 1.45 -7.39
CA ARG A 66 -17.47 2.34 -8.32
C ARG A 66 -16.34 3.08 -7.62
N TYR A 67 -15.16 2.99 -8.21
CA TYR A 67 -13.96 3.71 -7.77
C TYR A 67 -13.44 4.52 -8.94
N GLN A 68 -12.89 5.68 -8.63
CA GLN A 68 -12.25 6.53 -9.63
C GLN A 68 -10.85 6.88 -9.16
N LEU A 69 -9.85 6.55 -9.97
CA LEU A 69 -8.49 7.03 -9.79
C LEU A 69 -8.19 8.11 -10.82
N ILE A 70 -7.71 9.25 -10.36
CA ILE A 70 -7.23 10.35 -11.21
C ILE A 70 -5.74 10.49 -10.98
N TYR A 71 -4.97 10.49 -12.06
CA TYR A 71 -3.54 10.67 -12.02
C TYR A 71 -3.16 12.07 -12.52
N PHE A 72 -2.33 12.76 -11.75
CA PHE A 72 -1.91 14.13 -12.03
C PHE A 72 -0.40 14.21 -12.20
N LEU A 73 0.02 15.12 -13.07
CA LEU A 73 1.42 15.45 -13.30
C LEU A 73 1.61 16.96 -13.23
N ASN A 74 2.74 17.41 -12.69
CA ASN A 74 3.15 18.80 -12.65
C ASN A 74 4.48 18.98 -13.40
N THR A 75 4.42 19.07 -14.73
CA THR A 75 5.59 19.12 -15.63
C THR A 75 6.41 20.42 -15.55
N GLY A 76 5.88 21.48 -14.94
CA GLY A 76 6.51 22.81 -14.90
C GLY A 76 6.52 23.48 -13.52
N GLY A 77 6.12 22.80 -12.46
CA GLY A 77 6.05 23.32 -11.09
C GLY A 77 4.81 24.18 -10.79
N GLU A 78 4.13 24.74 -11.79
CA GLU A 78 3.08 25.75 -11.58
C GLU A 78 1.66 25.18 -11.42
N LYS A 79 1.33 24.05 -12.08
CA LYS A 79 -0.04 23.52 -12.08
C LYS A 79 -0.09 22.00 -12.16
N TRP A 80 -0.91 21.40 -11.32
CA TRP A 80 -1.29 20.00 -11.40
C TRP A 80 -2.33 19.79 -12.50
N GLU A 81 -2.00 19.02 -13.52
CA GLU A 81 -2.91 18.68 -14.61
C GLU A 81 -3.27 17.19 -14.57
N PRO A 82 -4.57 16.83 -14.60
CA PRO A 82 -4.97 15.44 -14.73
C PRO A 82 -4.54 14.90 -16.09
N ILE A 83 -3.85 13.77 -16.10
CA ILE A 83 -3.39 13.13 -17.34
C ILE A 83 -4.38 12.08 -17.80
N PHE A 84 -4.80 11.21 -16.87
CA PHE A 84 -5.81 10.20 -17.12
C PHE A 84 -6.64 9.92 -15.86
N THR A 85 -7.80 9.34 -16.11
CA THR A 85 -8.72 8.84 -15.10
C THR A 85 -9.00 7.37 -15.38
N VAL A 86 -8.92 6.52 -14.36
CA VAL A 86 -9.36 5.13 -14.43
C VAL A 86 -10.58 4.94 -13.55
N SER A 87 -11.69 4.55 -14.16
CA SER A 87 -12.92 4.17 -13.47
C SER A 87 -12.95 2.65 -13.35
N ILE A 88 -13.03 2.16 -12.11
CA ILE A 88 -13.15 0.73 -11.80
C ILE A 88 -14.57 0.48 -11.29
N VAL A 89 -15.28 -0.43 -11.94
CA VAL A 89 -16.61 -0.87 -11.52
C VAL A 89 -16.55 -2.33 -11.12
N LEU A 90 -16.72 -2.59 -9.82
CA LEU A 90 -16.82 -3.93 -9.27
C LEU A 90 -18.22 -4.52 -9.53
N PRO A 91 -18.33 -5.83 -9.78
CA PRO A 91 -19.61 -6.50 -9.88
C PRO A 91 -20.31 -6.54 -8.51
N ILE A 92 -21.52 -5.99 -8.43
CA ILE A 92 -22.35 -6.06 -7.23
C ILE A 92 -22.92 -7.48 -7.11
N GLY A 93 -22.75 -8.12 -5.95
CA GLY A 93 -23.29 -9.47 -5.70
C GLY A 93 -22.38 -10.64 -6.13
N SER A 94 -21.07 -10.39 -6.30
CA SER A 94 -20.04 -11.42 -6.53
C SER A 94 -20.11 -12.19 -7.86
N ILE A 95 -21.02 -11.80 -8.77
CA ILE A 95 -21.18 -12.40 -10.10
C ILE A 95 -20.92 -11.32 -11.15
N GLY A 96 -19.81 -11.45 -11.88
CA GLY A 96 -19.45 -10.56 -12.99
C GLY A 96 -17.95 -10.30 -13.07
N MET A 97 -17.54 -9.59 -14.11
CA MET A 97 -16.15 -9.16 -14.29
C MET A 97 -15.98 -7.71 -13.84
N MET A 98 -14.87 -7.42 -13.19
CA MET A 98 -14.44 -6.04 -12.94
C MET A 98 -14.28 -5.32 -14.28
N LYS A 99 -14.88 -4.13 -14.39
CA LYS A 99 -14.72 -3.27 -15.57
C LYS A 99 -13.73 -2.15 -15.27
N GLU A 100 -12.79 -1.94 -16.18
CA GLU A 100 -11.79 -0.88 -16.12
C GLU A 100 -11.95 0.02 -17.35
N GLU A 101 -12.38 1.26 -17.13
CA GLU A 101 -12.51 2.28 -18.17
C GLU A 101 -11.45 3.35 -17.97
N VAL A 102 -10.73 3.70 -19.03
CA VAL A 102 -9.65 4.71 -18.99
C VAL A 102 -10.06 5.89 -19.85
N SER A 103 -10.07 7.08 -19.26
CA SER A 103 -10.32 8.34 -19.94
C SER A 103 -9.07 9.19 -19.90
N PHE A 104 -8.59 9.64 -21.06
CA PHE A 104 -7.45 10.53 -21.16
C PHE A 104 -7.95 11.98 -21.16
N VAL A 105 -7.35 12.81 -20.31
CA VAL A 105 -7.76 14.22 -20.15
C VAL A 105 -6.80 15.15 -20.90
N SER A 106 -5.56 14.71 -21.15
CA SER A 106 -4.55 15.48 -21.85
C SER A 106 -4.10 14.80 -23.15
N ASP A 107 -4.35 15.46 -24.28
CA ASP A 107 -3.85 15.03 -25.60
C ASP A 107 -2.32 15.23 -25.74
N LYS A 108 -1.70 15.97 -24.80
CA LYS A 108 -0.28 16.34 -24.87
C LYS A 108 0.67 15.19 -24.52
N GLN A 109 0.18 14.16 -23.82
CA GLN A 109 0.98 13.00 -23.43
C GLN A 109 0.37 11.73 -24.03
N ALA A 110 1.10 11.13 -24.97
CA ALA A 110 0.74 9.84 -25.55
C ALA A 110 0.97 8.70 -24.54
N ILE A 111 0.06 8.56 -23.58
CA ILE A 111 0.03 7.43 -22.64
C ILE A 111 -0.94 6.39 -23.20
N SER A 112 -0.49 5.13 -23.27
CA SER A 112 -1.36 4.02 -23.69
C SER A 112 -2.29 3.59 -22.55
N ARG A 113 -3.42 2.94 -22.88
CA ARG A 113 -4.33 2.34 -21.88
C ARG A 113 -3.59 1.39 -20.93
N ASP A 114 -2.72 0.54 -21.46
CA ASP A 114 -1.99 -0.45 -20.68
C ASP A 114 -0.97 0.21 -19.74
N THR A 115 -0.36 1.32 -20.17
CA THR A 115 0.51 2.13 -19.33
C THR A 115 -0.27 2.76 -18.17
N ALA A 116 -1.44 3.35 -18.44
CA ALA A 116 -2.29 3.93 -17.40
C ALA A 116 -2.72 2.89 -16.36
N LEU A 117 -3.11 1.69 -16.81
CA LEU A 117 -3.46 0.59 -15.91
C LEU A 117 -2.24 0.04 -15.16
N GLY A 118 -1.07 0.01 -15.78
CA GLY A 118 0.19 -0.35 -15.12
C GLY A 118 0.54 0.62 -13.99
N ILE A 119 0.38 1.93 -14.23
CA ILE A 119 0.57 2.98 -13.23
C ILE A 119 -0.45 2.82 -12.09
N LEU A 120 -1.73 2.64 -12.39
CA LEU A 120 -2.77 2.36 -11.40
C LEU A 120 -2.38 1.18 -10.49
N ARG A 121 -1.98 0.06 -11.08
CA ARG A 121 -1.57 -1.17 -10.36
C ARG A 121 -0.27 -0.99 -9.56
N ALA A 122 0.51 0.05 -9.82
CA ALA A 122 1.64 0.40 -8.97
C ALA A 122 1.20 1.10 -7.66
N PHE A 123 0.07 1.81 -7.68
CA PHE A 123 -0.47 2.53 -6.53
C PHE A 123 -1.47 1.73 -5.73
N ILE A 124 -2.24 0.87 -6.39
CA ILE A 124 -3.24 0.04 -5.73
C ILE A 124 -3.21 -1.42 -6.10
N VAL A 125 -3.92 -2.24 -5.33
CA VAL A 125 -4.29 -3.62 -5.67
C VAL A 125 -5.77 -3.64 -6.08
N PRO A 126 -6.11 -3.60 -7.39
CA PRO A 126 -7.49 -3.63 -7.84
C PRO A 126 -8.28 -4.84 -7.33
N GLU A 127 -7.60 -5.98 -7.17
CA GLU A 127 -8.18 -7.24 -6.72
C GLU A 127 -8.65 -7.21 -5.26
N ASP A 128 -8.12 -6.31 -4.44
CA ASP A 128 -8.53 -6.14 -3.02
C ASP A 128 -9.65 -5.10 -2.85
N LEU A 129 -10.06 -4.43 -3.93
CA LEU A 129 -11.12 -3.42 -3.85
C LEU A 129 -12.45 -4.02 -3.40
N GLY A 130 -13.19 -3.26 -2.59
CA GLY A 130 -14.56 -3.63 -2.20
C GLY A 130 -14.68 -4.79 -1.22
N THR A 131 -13.57 -5.22 -0.61
CA THR A 131 -13.59 -6.23 0.45
C THR A 131 -13.01 -5.68 1.76
N PRO A 132 -13.80 -4.97 2.60
CA PRO A 132 -15.24 -4.67 2.49
C PRO A 132 -15.59 -3.52 1.52
N PRO A 133 -16.88 -3.22 1.24
CA PRO A 133 -17.25 -2.09 0.37
C PRO A 133 -16.58 -0.78 0.78
N GLY A 134 -16.03 -0.06 -0.20
CA GLY A 134 -15.21 1.13 0.03
C GLY A 134 -13.73 0.85 0.31
N ALA A 135 -13.34 -0.42 0.47
CA ALA A 135 -11.95 -0.77 0.68
C ALA A 135 -11.07 -0.42 -0.52
N ILE A 136 -9.96 0.26 -0.24
CA ILE A 136 -8.85 0.50 -1.14
C ILE A 136 -7.55 0.01 -0.51
N SER A 137 -6.64 -0.47 -1.34
CA SER A 137 -5.33 -0.97 -0.93
C SER A 137 -4.25 -0.10 -1.54
N LEU A 138 -3.58 0.75 -0.76
CA LEU A 138 -2.51 1.63 -1.22
C LEU A 138 -1.14 0.94 -1.09
N ARG A 139 -0.35 0.92 -2.16
CA ARG A 139 0.99 0.32 -2.18
C ARG A 139 2.08 1.31 -1.78
N GLY A 140 2.99 0.86 -0.94
CA GLY A 140 4.20 1.60 -0.58
C GLY A 140 5.27 1.55 -1.67
N ALA A 141 6.12 2.58 -1.68
CA ALA A 141 7.35 2.66 -2.48
C ALA A 141 8.42 1.64 -2.05
N THR A 142 8.40 1.25 -0.79
CA THR A 142 9.41 0.40 -0.15
C THR A 142 8.72 -0.72 0.60
N ASN A 143 9.32 -1.90 0.52
CA ASN A 143 8.95 -3.10 1.22
C ASN A 143 9.99 -3.49 2.26
N PHE A 144 9.58 -4.32 3.21
CA PHE A 144 10.38 -4.69 4.37
C PHE A 144 10.61 -6.20 4.39
N LYS A 145 11.86 -6.60 4.67
CA LYS A 145 12.21 -7.95 5.03
C LYS A 145 12.78 -7.92 6.44
N THR A 146 12.04 -8.51 7.36
CA THR A 146 12.41 -8.60 8.78
C THR A 146 13.31 -9.79 9.04
N PRO A 147 14.03 -9.81 10.18
CA PRO A 147 14.65 -11.02 10.71
C PRO A 147 13.62 -12.13 10.94
N ALA A 148 14.08 -13.39 11.00
CA ALA A 148 13.19 -14.51 11.29
C ALA A 148 12.46 -14.33 12.64
N GLY A 149 11.16 -14.60 12.67
CA GLY A 149 10.31 -14.48 13.87
C GLY A 149 9.91 -13.04 14.21
N TRP A 150 10.19 -12.08 13.34
CA TRP A 150 9.75 -10.70 13.46
C TRP A 150 8.66 -10.38 12.44
N ASP A 151 7.68 -9.62 12.88
CA ASP A 151 6.59 -9.19 12.02
C ASP A 151 6.58 -7.70 11.82
N THR A 152 6.04 -7.29 10.68
CA THR A 152 5.75 -5.91 10.38
C THR A 152 4.27 -5.63 10.62
N VAL A 153 3.97 -4.56 11.36
CA VAL A 153 2.60 -4.10 11.61
C VAL A 153 2.34 -2.86 10.76
N TYR A 154 1.36 -2.96 9.86
CA TYR A 154 0.89 -1.88 9.02
C TYR A 154 -0.27 -1.14 9.68
N THR A 155 -0.11 0.16 9.83
CA THR A 155 -1.03 1.04 10.56
C THR A 155 -1.31 2.33 9.79
N PRO A 156 -2.43 3.00 10.10
CA PRO A 156 -2.59 4.38 9.65
C PRO A 156 -1.52 5.24 10.33
N ILE A 157 -1.28 6.41 9.77
CA ILE A 157 -0.38 7.38 10.39
C ILE A 157 -1.00 7.85 11.70
N PHE A 158 -0.36 7.52 12.82
CA PHE A 158 -0.83 7.96 14.12
C PHE A 158 -0.72 9.49 14.27
N ASN A 159 -1.64 10.07 15.04
CA ASN A 159 -1.69 11.50 15.35
C ASN A 159 -1.87 12.43 14.14
N MET A 160 -2.43 11.94 13.04
CA MET A 160 -2.86 12.80 11.94
C MET A 160 -4.10 13.60 12.39
N ILE A 161 -3.97 14.93 12.39
CA ILE A 161 -5.01 15.86 12.90
C ILE A 161 -6.01 16.32 11.84
N GLU A 162 -5.64 16.18 10.56
CA GLU A 162 -6.49 16.56 9.44
C GLU A 162 -7.53 15.46 9.19
N ARG A 163 -8.82 15.83 9.28
CA ARG A 163 -9.96 14.98 8.92
C ARG A 163 -10.32 15.20 7.45
N PRO A 164 -10.88 14.19 6.74
CA PRO A 164 -11.24 12.85 7.20
C PRO A 164 -10.08 11.84 7.11
N ILE A 165 -9.98 10.94 8.08
CA ILE A 165 -9.14 9.74 7.98
C ILE A 165 -10.09 8.59 7.71
N ALA A 166 -10.10 8.08 6.48
CA ALA A 166 -10.79 6.85 6.19
C ALA A 166 -10.31 5.76 7.18
N PRO A 167 -11.20 4.98 7.80
CA PRO A 167 -10.81 3.88 8.65
C PRO A 167 -9.80 2.97 7.94
N MET A 168 -8.75 2.54 8.64
CA MET A 168 -7.74 1.64 8.09
C MET A 168 -7.77 0.29 8.82
N LEU A 169 -7.64 -0.80 8.07
CA LEU A 169 -7.41 -2.14 8.63
C LEU A 169 -5.96 -2.27 9.05
N VAL A 170 -5.71 -2.44 10.35
CA VAL A 170 -4.38 -2.71 10.89
C VAL A 170 -4.04 -4.18 10.70
N VAL A 171 -2.92 -4.45 10.04
CA VAL A 171 -2.52 -5.82 9.66
C VAL A 171 -1.11 -6.11 10.17
N ARG A 172 -0.90 -7.30 10.70
CA ARG A 172 0.42 -7.84 11.08
C ARG A 172 0.84 -8.87 10.03
N VAL A 173 2.06 -8.75 9.50
CA VAL A 173 2.55 -9.57 8.40
C VAL A 173 3.96 -10.11 8.69
N GLU A 174 4.14 -11.42 8.48
CA GLU A 174 5.41 -12.14 8.58
C GLU A 174 6.30 -11.83 7.34
N THR A 175 6.98 -10.68 7.37
CA THR A 175 7.84 -10.17 6.27
C THR A 175 9.15 -10.94 6.07
N ASP A 176 9.51 -11.82 6.99
CA ASP A 176 10.74 -12.61 6.96
C ASP A 176 10.69 -13.72 5.89
N TRP A 177 9.49 -14.19 5.56
CA TRP A 177 9.29 -15.26 4.57
C TRP A 177 8.14 -15.05 3.60
N TYR A 178 7.12 -14.27 3.94
CA TYR A 178 5.98 -14.10 3.07
C TYR A 178 6.27 -13.00 2.03
N PRO A 179 6.31 -13.34 0.74
CA PRO A 179 6.58 -12.37 -0.31
C PRO A 179 5.33 -11.51 -0.52
N HIS A 180 5.38 -10.27 -0.07
CA HIS A 180 4.33 -9.29 -0.28
C HIS A 180 4.89 -7.90 -0.58
N GLU A 181 4.03 -7.07 -1.15
CA GLU A 181 4.26 -5.63 -1.23
C GLU A 181 3.63 -4.98 0.02
N THR A 182 4.24 -3.90 0.49
CA THR A 182 3.69 -3.10 1.59
C THR A 182 2.39 -2.48 1.13
N GLU A 183 1.33 -2.75 1.86
CA GLU A 183 -0.04 -2.42 1.47
C GLU A 183 -0.80 -1.87 2.68
N PHE A 184 -1.39 -0.68 2.51
CA PHE A 184 -2.22 -0.02 3.51
C PHE A 184 -3.68 -0.05 3.08
N ARG A 185 -4.54 -0.69 3.88
CA ARG A 185 -5.95 -0.94 3.53
C ARG A 185 -6.87 0.06 4.20
N TYR A 186 -7.38 1.01 3.44
CA TYR A 186 -8.33 2.03 3.90
C TYR A 186 -9.76 1.69 3.45
N VAL A 187 -10.77 2.11 4.20
CA VAL A 187 -12.19 1.90 3.89
C VAL A 187 -12.86 3.25 3.73
N LEU A 188 -13.09 3.66 2.49
CA LEU A 188 -13.75 4.91 2.13
C LEU A 188 -15.27 4.80 2.26
N GLN A 189 -15.93 5.88 2.68
CA GLN A 189 -17.38 6.06 2.50
C GLN A 189 -17.69 6.59 1.10
N PRO A 190 -18.92 6.43 0.58
CA PRO A 190 -19.31 7.03 -0.68
C PRO A 190 -19.09 8.56 -0.68
N GLY A 191 -18.38 9.05 -1.69
CA GLY A 191 -17.97 10.44 -1.85
C GLY A 191 -16.67 10.80 -1.10
N GLU A 192 -16.06 9.87 -0.36
CA GLU A 192 -14.73 10.07 0.21
C GLU A 192 -13.65 9.68 -0.81
N GLY A 193 -12.51 10.37 -0.69
CA GLY A 193 -11.32 10.02 -1.44
C GLY A 193 -10.04 10.26 -0.66
N ILE A 194 -8.98 9.60 -1.10
CA ILE A 194 -7.62 9.76 -0.58
C ILE A 194 -6.74 10.33 -1.68
N HIS A 195 -5.96 11.34 -1.30
CA HIS A 195 -4.93 11.91 -2.15
C HIS A 195 -3.57 11.30 -1.81
N GLY A 196 -2.73 11.10 -2.82
CA GLY A 196 -1.34 10.70 -2.65
C GLY A 196 -0.42 11.65 -3.40
N ALA A 197 0.68 12.02 -2.76
CA ALA A 197 1.75 12.84 -3.35
C ALA A 197 3.11 12.30 -2.91
N HIS A 198 4.17 12.63 -3.65
CA HIS A 198 5.54 12.16 -3.38
C HIS A 198 5.99 12.28 -1.92
N ASN A 199 5.66 13.41 -1.28
CA ASN A 199 6.06 13.73 0.09
C ASN A 199 4.96 13.46 1.14
N MET A 200 3.81 12.90 0.72
CA MET A 200 2.71 12.58 1.61
C MET A 200 2.77 11.09 1.97
N PRO A 201 2.94 10.74 3.25
CA PRO A 201 2.93 9.35 3.66
C PRO A 201 1.52 8.75 3.47
N ILE A 202 1.48 7.47 3.11
CA ILE A 202 0.23 6.70 2.96
C ILE A 202 -0.03 5.76 4.14
N GLY A 203 0.88 5.71 5.10
CA GLY A 203 0.78 4.78 6.23
C GLY A 203 2.04 4.76 7.08
N GLN A 204 1.99 3.98 8.15
CA GLN A 204 3.07 3.83 9.13
C GLN A 204 3.31 2.35 9.42
N VAL A 205 4.59 1.96 9.54
CA VAL A 205 4.98 0.60 9.90
C VAL A 205 5.83 0.59 11.16
N PHE A 206 5.67 -0.42 11.99
CA PHE A 206 6.62 -0.74 13.05
C PHE A 206 6.79 -2.25 13.16
N PHE A 207 7.85 -2.67 13.83
CA PHE A 207 8.26 -4.06 13.89
C PHE A 207 8.04 -4.63 15.28
N VAL A 208 7.65 -5.91 15.34
CA VAL A 208 7.48 -6.65 16.58
C VAL A 208 8.40 -7.88 16.57
N PRO A 209 9.12 -8.18 17.68
CA PRO A 209 9.15 -7.44 18.95
C PRO A 209 9.70 -6.01 18.80
N ARG A 210 9.22 -5.11 19.68
CA ARG A 210 9.54 -3.68 19.60
C ARG A 210 10.93 -3.43 20.21
N GLU A 211 11.96 -3.63 19.41
CA GLU A 211 13.34 -3.28 19.75
C GLU A 211 13.89 -2.18 18.83
N GLU A 212 15.10 -1.72 19.12
CA GLU A 212 15.77 -0.75 18.27
C GLU A 212 16.10 -1.36 16.90
N VAL A 213 15.53 -0.77 15.86
CA VAL A 213 15.71 -1.21 14.47
C VAL A 213 16.52 -0.20 13.69
N THR A 214 17.55 -0.70 12.99
CA THR A 214 18.23 -0.04 11.89
C THR A 214 17.65 -0.52 10.57
N VAL A 215 17.46 0.37 9.61
CA VAL A 215 16.99 0.02 8.26
C VAL A 215 18.15 0.14 7.29
N ALA A 216 18.28 -0.85 6.39
CA ALA A 216 19.32 -0.88 5.38
C ALA A 216 18.76 -1.43 4.06
N ASP A 217 19.27 -0.95 2.93
CA ASP A 217 18.85 -1.47 1.63
C ASP A 217 19.34 -2.92 1.45
N CYS A 218 18.56 -3.72 0.72
CA CYS A 218 18.99 -5.03 0.25
C CYS A 218 20.18 -4.91 -0.72
N THR A 219 21.11 -5.86 -0.65
CA THR A 219 22.10 -6.07 -1.71
C THR A 219 21.46 -6.64 -2.97
N LYS A 220 22.20 -6.65 -4.09
CA LYS A 220 21.71 -7.24 -5.35
C LYS A 220 21.40 -8.73 -5.20
N GLU A 221 22.22 -9.44 -4.42
CA GLU A 221 22.06 -10.86 -4.12
C GLU A 221 20.80 -11.09 -3.27
N GLU A 222 20.56 -10.26 -2.26
CA GLU A 222 19.34 -10.32 -1.44
C GLU A 222 18.08 -10.03 -2.26
N LEU A 223 18.14 -9.06 -3.18
CA LEU A 223 17.03 -8.76 -4.10
C LEU A 223 16.73 -9.94 -5.02
N ALA A 224 17.76 -10.57 -5.59
CA ALA A 224 17.60 -11.77 -6.42
C ALA A 224 16.96 -12.91 -5.62
N ALA A 225 17.42 -13.14 -4.39
CA ALA A 225 16.85 -14.17 -3.51
C ALA A 225 15.37 -13.90 -3.17
N ILE A 226 14.99 -12.64 -2.94
CA ILE A 226 13.58 -12.25 -2.72
C ILE A 226 12.74 -12.54 -3.97
N GLN A 227 13.24 -12.23 -5.16
CA GLN A 227 12.54 -12.50 -6.42
C GLN A 227 12.34 -14.00 -6.65
N THR A 228 13.38 -14.81 -6.43
CA THR A 228 13.29 -16.28 -6.53
C THR A 228 12.29 -16.83 -5.51
N SER A 229 12.39 -16.44 -4.25
CA SER A 229 11.47 -16.88 -3.19
C SER A 229 10.02 -16.50 -3.50
N ARG A 230 9.79 -15.31 -4.07
CA ARG A 230 8.46 -14.88 -4.53
C ARG A 230 7.92 -15.79 -5.62
N GLN A 231 8.72 -16.08 -6.65
CA GLN A 231 8.31 -16.95 -7.76
C GLN A 231 7.99 -18.37 -7.26
N GLU A 232 8.84 -18.92 -6.40
CA GLU A 232 8.64 -20.23 -5.79
C GLU A 232 7.36 -20.27 -4.96
N PHE A 233 7.11 -19.25 -4.13
CA PHE A 233 5.89 -19.16 -3.34
C PHE A 233 4.64 -19.15 -4.22
N PHE A 234 4.60 -18.34 -5.28
CA PHE A 234 3.43 -18.30 -6.18
C PHE A 234 3.26 -19.60 -6.96
N HIS A 235 4.35 -20.24 -7.37
CA HIS A 235 4.32 -21.56 -8.00
C HIS A 235 3.74 -22.62 -7.04
N GLN A 236 4.23 -22.69 -5.80
CA GLN A 236 3.73 -23.63 -4.79
C GLN A 236 2.28 -23.32 -4.38
N LYS A 237 1.91 -22.05 -4.26
CA LYS A 237 0.53 -21.60 -4.01
C LYS A 237 -0.41 -22.07 -5.13
N ALA A 238 0.01 -21.95 -6.39
CA ALA A 238 -0.77 -22.41 -7.54
C ALA A 238 -0.89 -23.95 -7.56
N ALA A 239 0.19 -24.66 -7.29
CA ALA A 239 0.20 -26.13 -7.23
C ALA A 239 -0.67 -26.70 -6.09
N ALA A 240 -0.84 -25.95 -5.01
CA ALA A 240 -1.62 -26.35 -3.84
C ALA A 240 -3.12 -25.97 -3.92
N LYS A 241 -3.61 -25.48 -5.06
CA LYS A 241 -5.04 -25.11 -5.21
C LYS A 241 -5.95 -26.32 -4.99
N ILE A 242 -7.04 -26.09 -4.24
CA ILE A 242 -8.08 -27.09 -3.96
C ILE A 242 -9.42 -26.47 -4.36
N MET A 243 -10.27 -27.27 -5.00
CA MET A 243 -11.66 -26.92 -5.27
C MET A 243 -12.53 -27.33 -4.08
N THR A 244 -13.29 -26.39 -3.55
CA THR A 244 -14.31 -26.67 -2.52
C THR A 244 -15.49 -27.44 -3.13
N PRO A 245 -16.32 -28.10 -2.31
CA PRO A 245 -17.56 -28.73 -2.77
C PRO A 245 -18.53 -27.75 -3.47
N TYR A 246 -18.39 -26.44 -3.22
CA TYR A 246 -19.20 -25.39 -3.83
C TYR A 246 -18.57 -24.78 -5.09
N GLY A 247 -17.50 -25.38 -5.62
CA GLY A 247 -16.84 -24.93 -6.85
C GLY A 247 -15.88 -23.75 -6.68
N LEU A 248 -15.65 -23.26 -5.45
CA LEU A 248 -14.66 -22.20 -5.19
C LEU A 248 -13.26 -22.78 -5.10
N GLU A 249 -12.30 -22.20 -5.81
CA GLU A 249 -10.88 -22.53 -5.66
C GLU A 249 -10.24 -21.71 -4.54
N TYR A 250 -9.46 -22.36 -3.68
CA TYR A 250 -8.57 -21.67 -2.74
C TYR A 250 -7.26 -22.44 -2.57
N SER A 251 -6.21 -21.77 -2.10
CA SER A 251 -4.92 -22.41 -1.80
C SER A 251 -4.63 -22.32 -0.30
N PRO A 252 -4.51 -23.45 0.42
CA PRO A 252 -4.13 -23.48 1.82
C PRO A 252 -2.61 -23.33 2.02
N HIS A 253 -1.82 -23.08 0.96
CA HIS A 253 -0.36 -23.07 1.01
C HIS A 253 0.20 -22.14 2.09
N TYR A 254 -0.27 -20.88 2.12
CA TYR A 254 0.12 -19.90 3.15
C TYR A 254 -0.16 -20.43 4.56
N LEU A 255 -1.38 -20.92 4.81
CA LEU A 255 -1.79 -21.42 6.12
C LEU A 255 -0.94 -22.61 6.56
N ARG A 256 -0.61 -23.53 5.64
CA ARG A 256 0.25 -24.68 5.94
C ARG A 256 1.67 -24.23 6.28
N GLN A 257 2.24 -23.31 5.51
CA GLN A 257 3.60 -22.83 5.71
C GLN A 257 3.76 -22.01 7.00
N SER A 258 2.80 -21.10 7.27
CA SER A 258 2.76 -20.34 8.52
C SER A 258 2.66 -21.29 9.73
N ARG A 259 1.78 -22.30 9.67
CA ARG A 259 1.67 -23.31 10.75
C ARG A 259 2.96 -24.09 10.96
N SER A 260 3.63 -24.54 9.90
CA SER A 260 4.88 -25.31 10.02
C SER A 260 6.05 -24.52 10.59
N ARG A 261 5.99 -23.19 10.53
CA ARG A 261 7.03 -22.29 11.06
C ARG A 261 6.78 -21.93 12.53
N ASN A 262 5.52 -21.94 12.93
CA ASN A 262 5.06 -21.61 14.28
C ASN A 262 4.85 -22.86 15.17
N SER A 263 5.12 -24.06 14.65
CA SER A 263 5.08 -25.36 15.35
C SER A 263 6.48 -25.86 15.68
#